data_AF-A0A6C0JG60-F1
#
_entry.id   AF-A0A6C0JG60-F1
#
_cell.length_a   1.000
_cell.length_b   1.000
_cell.length_c   1.000
_cell.angle_alpha   90.00
_cell.angle_beta   90.00
_cell.angle_gamma   90.00
#
_symmetry.space_group_name_H-M   'P 1'
#
loop_
_entity.id
_entity.type
_entity.pdbx_description
1 polymer ?
#
loop_
_entity_poly.entity_id
_entity_poly.type
_entity_poly.pdbx_seq_one_letter_code
_entity_poly.pdbx_strand_id
1 'polypeptide(L)' 'MPSAEELQAISGNYDATEDFINTATRAIELSARAGLTSEYIDVPDNLTRDQAKAALVGNFPNCRITSGWFTRCFKVSWAK' A
#
# COMPACT_ATOMS: atom_id res chain seq x y z
N MET A 1 17.09 -23.05 -9.94
CA MET A 1 16.83 -22.39 -8.64
C MET A 1 17.82 -21.25 -8.53
N PRO A 2 17.39 -20.01 -8.26
CA PRO A 2 18.31 -18.91 -8.03
C PRO A 2 19.14 -19.18 -6.76
N SER A 3 20.40 -18.81 -6.82
CA SER A 3 21.35 -18.86 -5.71
C SER A 3 21.05 -17.76 -4.67
N ALA A 4 21.58 -17.92 -3.46
CA ALA A 4 21.41 -16.94 -2.38
C ALA A 4 21.97 -15.55 -2.76
N GLU A 5 23.07 -15.51 -3.52
CA GLU A 5 23.66 -14.26 -4.01
C GLU A 5 22.79 -13.58 -5.08
N GLU A 6 22.16 -14.36 -5.97
CA GLU A 6 21.21 -13.83 -6.96
C GLU A 6 19.94 -13.28 -6.28
N LEU A 7 19.44 -13.93 -5.22
CA LEU A 7 18.33 -13.41 -4.41
C LEU A 7 18.72 -12.13 -3.66
N GLN A 8 19.96 -12.04 -3.18
CA GLN A 8 20.47 -10.86 -2.48
C GLN A 8 20.66 -9.68 -3.44
N ALA A 9 21.13 -9.91 -4.67
CA ALA A 9 21.26 -8.89 -5.69
C ALA A 9 19.89 -8.31 -6.12
N ILE A 10 18.84 -9.14 -6.17
CA ILE A 10 17.46 -8.68 -6.42
C ILE A 10 16.96 -7.76 -5.28
N SER A 11 17.37 -8.04 -4.04
CA SER A 11 16.99 -7.22 -2.88
C SER A 11 17.61 -5.82 -2.87
N GLY A 12 18.71 -5.60 -3.59
CA GLY A 12 19.42 -4.31 -3.65
C GLY A 12 18.62 -3.19 -4.32
N ASN A 13 17.60 -3.52 -5.11
CA ASN A 13 16.70 -2.58 -5.79
C ASN A 13 15.28 -2.57 -5.20
N TYR A 14 15.07 -3.18 -4.02
CA TYR A 14 13.74 -3.25 -3.41
C TYR A 14 13.35 -1.90 -2.79
N ASP A 15 12.38 -1.22 -3.40
CA ASP A 15 11.71 -0.08 -2.78
C ASP A 15 10.42 -0.52 -2.09
N ALA A 16 10.46 -0.55 -0.75
CA ALA A 16 9.33 -0.90 0.09
C ALA A 16 8.10 -0.01 -0.15
N THR A 17 8.31 1.26 -0.52
CA THR A 17 7.23 2.22 -0.78
C THR A 17 6.52 1.91 -2.09
N GLU A 18 7.28 1.59 -3.13
CA GLU A 18 6.74 1.22 -4.44
C GLU A 18 5.93 -0.07 -4.36
N ASP A 19 6.48 -1.09 -3.70
CA ASP A 19 5.81 -2.38 -3.49
C ASP A 19 4.50 -2.23 -2.67
N PHE A 20 4.54 -1.39 -1.64
CA PHE A 20 3.36 -1.02 -0.86
C PHE A 20 2.28 -0.36 -1.71
N ILE A 21 2.65 0.61 -2.57
CA ILE A 21 1.69 1.29 -3.45
C ILE A 21 1.13 0.36 -4.52
N ASN A 22 1.95 -0.51 -5.10
CA ASN A 22 1.48 -1.51 -6.07
C ASN A 22 0.46 -2.45 -5.45
N THR A 23 0.75 -2.93 -4.23
CA THR A 23 -0.17 -3.79 -3.48
C THR A 23 -1.47 -3.06 -3.13
N ALA A 24 -1.38 -1.82 -2.65
CA ALA A 24 -2.53 -1.01 -2.32
C ALA A 24 -3.42 -0.72 -3.54
N THR A 25 -2.79 -0.37 -4.67
CA THR A 25 -3.48 -0.10 -5.95
C THR A 25 -4.28 -1.31 -6.39
N ARG A 26 -3.66 -2.50 -6.37
CA ARG A 26 -4.33 -3.74 -6.76
C ARG A 26 -5.53 -4.06 -5.85
N ALA A 27 -5.39 -3.88 -4.54
CA ALA A 27 -6.48 -4.08 -3.59
C ALA A 27 -7.65 -3.11 -3.85
N ILE A 28 -7.35 -1.83 -4.03
CA ILE A 28 -8.33 -0.78 -4.35
C ILE A 28 -9.06 -1.10 -5.66
N GLU A 29 -8.33 -1.48 -6.72
CA GLU A 29 -8.94 -1.86 -7.99
C GLU A 29 -9.88 -3.05 -7.88
N LEU A 30 -9.49 -4.09 -7.15
CA LEU A 30 -10.33 -5.27 -6.93
C LEU A 30 -11.62 -4.89 -6.18
N SER A 31 -11.50 -4.05 -5.16
CA SER A 31 -12.65 -3.60 -4.37
C SER A 31 -13.55 -2.65 -5.14
N ALA A 32 -12.99 -1.77 -5.97
CA ALA A 32 -13.76 -0.94 -6.89
C ALA A 32 -14.53 -1.79 -7.90
N ARG A 33 -13.90 -2.84 -8.47
CA ARG A 33 -14.57 -3.80 -9.38
C ARG A 33 -15.68 -4.59 -8.68
N ALA A 34 -15.55 -4.85 -7.38
CA ALA A 34 -16.58 -5.47 -6.57
C ALA A 34 -17.72 -4.50 -6.18
N GLY A 35 -17.64 -3.23 -6.57
CA GLY A 35 -18.65 -2.20 -6.26
C GLY A 35 -18.52 -1.61 -4.85
N LEU A 36 -17.39 -1.85 -4.18
CA LEU A 36 -17.06 -1.22 -2.91
C LEU A 36 -16.55 0.21 -3.14
N THR A 37 -16.71 1.06 -2.12
CA THR A 37 -16.27 2.46 -2.13
C THR A 37 -15.15 2.73 -1.13
N SER A 38 -14.63 1.67 -0.49
CA SER A 38 -13.49 1.77 0.42
C SER A 38 -12.75 0.44 0.56
N GLU A 39 -11.46 0.53 0.88
CA GLU A 39 -10.58 -0.60 1.19
C GLU A 39 -9.70 -0.28 2.41
N TYR A 40 -9.33 -1.30 3.17
CA TYR A 40 -8.34 -1.22 4.23
C TYR A 40 -6.98 -1.72 3.72
N ILE A 41 -5.98 -0.88 3.85
CA ILE A 41 -4.61 -1.15 3.44
C ILE A 41 -3.73 -1.27 4.67
N ASP A 42 -3.12 -2.44 4.86
CA ASP A 42 -2.18 -2.70 5.94
C ASP A 42 -0.81 -2.08 5.66
N VAL A 43 -0.24 -1.41 6.66
CA VAL A 43 1.10 -0.85 6.59
C VAL A 43 2.10 -1.96 6.94
N PRO A 44 3.00 -2.34 6.01
CA PRO A 44 3.97 -3.39 6.27
C PRO A 44 5.00 -2.95 7.33
N ASP A 45 5.64 -3.93 7.97
CA ASP A 45 6.52 -3.66 9.11
C ASP A 45 7.78 -2.86 8.74
N ASN A 46 8.20 -2.94 7.47
CA ASN A 46 9.32 -2.21 6.89
C ASN A 46 9.02 -0.75 6.52
N LEU A 47 7.78 -0.27 6.73
CA LEU A 47 7.37 1.11 6.48
C LEU A 47 6.84 1.77 7.75
N THR A 48 7.20 3.03 7.94
CA THR A 48 6.57 3.86 8.97
C THR A 48 5.16 4.27 8.54
N ARG A 49 4.28 4.50 9.51
CA ARG A 49 2.91 4.96 9.24
C ARG A 49 2.88 6.29 8.48
N ASP A 50 3.82 7.19 8.77
CA ASP A 50 3.88 8.50 8.12
C ASP A 50 4.34 8.40 6.67
N GLN A 51 5.32 7.54 6.37
CA GLN A 51 5.73 7.26 4.98
C GLN A 51 4.57 6.63 4.19
N ALA A 52 3.92 5.62 4.75
CA ALA A 52 2.78 4.97 4.11
C ALA A 52 1.62 5.95 3.87
N LYS A 53 1.33 6.83 4.84
CA LYS A 53 0.31 7.88 4.69
C LYS A 53 0.68 8.85 3.57
N ALA A 54 1.91 9.36 3.56
CA ALA A 54 2.39 10.28 2.54
C ALA A 54 2.32 9.65 1.14
N ALA A 55 2.73 8.39 1.02
CA ALA A 55 2.66 7.63 -0.23
C ALA A 55 1.22 7.45 -0.71
N LEU A 56 0.28 7.08 0.17
CA LEU A 56 -1.14 6.96 -0.18
C LEU A 56 -1.75 8.31 -0.59
N VAL A 57 -1.46 9.40 0.13
CA VAL A 57 -1.97 10.74 -0.21
C VAL A 57 -1.42 11.21 -1.55
N GLY A 58 -0.16 10.93 -1.86
CA GLY A 58 0.47 11.28 -3.13
C GLY A 58 -0.09 10.51 -4.33
N ASN A 59 -0.37 9.21 -4.16
CA ASN A 59 -0.86 8.36 -5.25
C ASN A 59 -2.38 8.37 -5.41
N PHE A 60 -3.14 8.65 -4.35
CA PHE A 60 -4.60 8.65 -4.36
C PHE A 60 -5.18 10.00 -3.88
N PRO A 61 -4.91 11.13 -4.59
CA PRO A 61 -5.27 12.47 -4.13
C PRO A 61 -6.78 12.71 -4.03
N ASN A 62 -7.60 11.97 -4.78
CA ASN A 62 -9.06 12.05 -4.75
C ASN A 62 -9.71 11.10 -3.74
N CYS A 63 -8.91 10.33 -3.00
CA CYS A 63 -9.40 9.40 -2.00
C CYS A 63 -9.32 9.99 -0.60
N ARG A 64 -10.33 9.71 0.22
CA ARG A 64 -10.29 10.01 1.65
C ARG A 64 -9.50 8.92 2.37
N ILE A 65 -8.39 9.29 2.97
CA ILE A 65 -7.52 8.39 3.74
C ILE A 65 -7.74 8.65 5.24
N THR A 66 -8.21 7.64 5.97
CA THR A 66 -8.38 7.69 7.42
C THR A 66 -7.57 6.59 8.09
N SER A 67 -7.07 6.85 9.30
CA SER A 67 -6.35 5.86 10.10
C SER A 67 -7.09 5.56 11.39
N GLY A 68 -7.15 4.28 11.78
CA GLY A 68 -7.53 3.89 13.14
C GLY A 68 -6.41 4.20 14.13
N TRP A 69 -6.75 4.53 15.38
CA TRP A 69 -5.76 4.75 16.43
C TRP A 69 -4.99 3.46 16.80
N PHE A 70 -5.66 2.31 16.78
CA PHE A 70 -5.12 1.03 17.24
C PHE A 70 -4.70 0.06 16.14
N THR A 71 -4.84 0.44 14.87
CA THR A 71 -4.52 -0.42 13.73
C THR A 71 -3.37 0.18 12.92
N ARG A 72 -2.45 -0.66 12.43
CA ARG A 72 -1.44 -0.28 11.43
C ARG A 72 -2.05 -0.24 10.02
N CYS A 73 -3.30 0.19 9.89
CA CYS A 73 -4.03 0.15 8.63
C CYS A 73 -4.56 1.54 8.29
N PHE A 74 -4.59 1.85 6.99
CA PHE A 74 -5.28 3.02 6.46
C PHE A 74 -6.52 2.57 5.71
N LYS A 75 -7.66 3.20 6.00
CA LYS A 75 -8.84 3.08 5.17
C LYS A 75 -8.75 4.10 4.05
N VAL A 76 -8.77 3.63 2.82
CA VAL A 76 -8.84 4.45 1.61
C VAL A 76 -10.28 4.39 1.10
N SER A 77 -10.95 5.52 0.97
CA SER A 77 -12.33 5.61 0.48
C SER A 77 -12.41 6.52 -0.74
N TRP A 78 -13.19 6.14 -1.76
CA TRP A 78 -13.34 6.89 -3.01
C TRP A 78 -14.82 7.17 -3.32
N ALA A 79 -15.06 8.16 -4.18
CA ALA A 79 -16.40 8.44 -4.69
C ALA A 79 -16.88 7.28 -5.57
N LYS A 80 -18.19 7.03 -5.53
CA LYS A 80 -18.84 6.05 -6.40
C LYS A 80 -18.98 6.58 -7.82
#